data_AF-A0A1Y4ABI0-F1
#
_entry.id   AF-A0A1Y4ABI0-F1
#
_cell.length_a   1.000
_cell.length_b   1.000
_cell.length_c   1.000
_cell.angle_alpha   90.00
_cell.angle_beta   90.00
_cell.angle_gamma   90.00
#
_symmetry.space_group_name_H-M   'P 1'
#
loop_
_entity.id
_entity.type
_entity.pdbx_description
1 polymer ?
#
loop_
_entity_poly.entity_id
_entity_poly.type
_entity_poly.pdbx_seq_one_letter_code
_entity_poly.pdbx_strand_id
1 'polypeptide(L)'
;MSTNGLDEYWVPEHVKDYLRKLGFVLPLDDMEPWIRIWDDWMSARGEFYDYRDKDGMGRVYAVHRRSIHPAMRVCKEWGSLLLNEEVKVDCEDQRATDWINSFFSSTNFMNSAQATVVRAFGLGTGAWALWIDLGKRKVRIRHYDARMVIPLS
;
A
#
# COMPACT_ATOMS: atom_id res chain seq x y z
N MET A 1 1.79 -23.72 7.28
CA MET A 1 0.60 -23.26 6.53
C MET A 1 0.98 -21.95 5.88
N SER A 2 1.30 -21.99 4.58
CA SER A 2 1.57 -20.77 3.81
C SER A 2 0.27 -20.01 3.68
N THR A 3 0.26 -18.74 4.09
CA THR A 3 -0.79 -17.81 3.71
C THR A 3 -0.67 -17.56 2.21
N ASN A 4 -1.29 -18.43 1.40
CA ASN A 4 -1.81 -18.03 0.09
C ASN A 4 -2.82 -16.91 0.38
N GLY A 5 -2.43 -15.65 0.22
CA GLY A 5 -3.28 -14.53 0.66
C GLY A 5 -2.78 -13.13 0.28
N LEU A 6 -1.85 -13.03 -0.66
CA LEU A 6 -1.59 -11.80 -1.42
C LEU A 6 -1.81 -12.13 -2.89
N ASP A 7 -3.01 -12.60 -3.23
CA ASP A 7 -3.48 -12.40 -4.59
C ASP A 7 -3.31 -10.90 -4.87
N GLU A 8 -2.45 -10.61 -5.83
CA GLU A 8 -2.05 -9.28 -6.24
C GLU A 8 -3.31 -8.50 -6.66
N TYR A 9 -3.90 -7.72 -5.75
CA TYR A 9 -5.04 -6.85 -6.03
C TYR A 9 -4.57 -5.65 -6.85
N TRP A 10 -4.31 -5.88 -8.14
CA TRP A 10 -4.25 -4.83 -9.15
C TRP A 10 -5.66 -4.46 -9.58
N VAL A 11 -5.80 -3.24 -10.12
CA VAL A 11 -7.03 -2.87 -10.79
C VAL A 11 -7.30 -3.86 -11.92
N PRO A 12 -8.47 -4.54 -11.92
CA PRO A 12 -8.77 -5.54 -12.94
C PRO A 12 -8.77 -4.96 -14.35
N GLU A 13 -8.31 -5.73 -15.33
CA GLU A 13 -8.19 -5.26 -16.72
C GLU A 13 -9.54 -4.80 -17.29
N HIS A 14 -10.64 -5.45 -16.93
CA HIS A 14 -11.98 -5.03 -17.37
C HIS A 14 -12.37 -3.62 -16.89
N VAL A 15 -11.85 -3.18 -15.74
CA VAL A 15 -12.03 -1.80 -15.25
C VAL A 15 -11.18 -0.84 -16.08
N LYS A 16 -9.92 -1.19 -16.36
CA LYS A 16 -9.04 -0.39 -17.23
C LYS A 16 -9.66 -0.22 -18.62
N ASP A 17 -10.12 -1.31 -19.24
CA ASP A 17 -10.79 -1.29 -20.54
C ASP A 17 -12.06 -0.42 -20.56
N TYR A 18 -12.86 -0.48 -19.49
CA TYR A 18 -14.02 0.38 -19.35
C TYR A 18 -13.63 1.86 -19.32
N LEU A 19 -12.60 2.22 -18.55
CA LEU A 19 -12.11 3.59 -18.47
C LEU A 19 -11.53 4.09 -19.81
N ARG A 20 -10.77 3.24 -20.52
CA ARG A 20 -10.28 3.55 -21.88
C ARG A 20 -11.42 3.82 -22.85
N LYS A 21 -12.51 3.03 -22.78
CA LYS A 21 -13.72 3.25 -23.61
C LYS A 21 -14.43 4.56 -23.31
N LEU A 22 -14.33 5.06 -22.08
CA LEU A 22 -14.82 6.39 -21.71
C LEU A 22 -13.91 7.53 -22.18
N GLY A 23 -12.76 7.22 -22.79
CA GLY A 23 -11.81 8.19 -23.32
C GLY A 23 -10.73 8.63 -22.33
N PHE A 24 -10.63 7.99 -21.16
CA PHE A 24 -9.57 8.30 -20.20
C PHE A 24 -8.22 7.70 -20.63
N VAL A 25 -7.17 8.50 -20.50
CA VAL A 25 -5.79 8.01 -20.47
C VAL A 25 -5.53 7.45 -19.08
N LEU A 26 -4.84 6.30 -19.00
CA LEU A 26 -4.54 5.64 -17.73
C LEU A 26 -3.05 5.75 -17.42
N PRO A 27 -2.60 6.75 -16.63
CA PRO A 27 -1.20 6.86 -16.22
C PRO A 27 -0.67 5.62 -15.50
N LEU A 28 -1.57 4.81 -14.92
CA LEU A 28 -1.22 3.55 -14.27
C LEU A 28 -0.53 2.57 -15.23
N ASP A 29 -0.86 2.57 -16.52
CA ASP A 29 -0.29 1.62 -17.49
C ASP A 29 1.24 1.83 -17.63
N ASP A 30 1.70 3.08 -17.65
CA ASP A 30 3.14 3.42 -17.70
C ASP A 30 3.83 3.22 -16.33
N MET A 31 3.07 3.40 -15.24
CA MET A 31 3.61 3.36 -13.88
C MET A 31 3.65 1.95 -13.27
N GLU A 32 2.84 1.02 -13.76
CA GLU A 32 2.71 -0.34 -13.21
C GLU A 32 4.07 -1.09 -13.11
N PRO A 33 4.95 -1.08 -14.13
CA PRO A 33 6.27 -1.71 -14.01
C PRO A 33 7.12 -1.13 -12.87
N TRP A 34 7.07 0.19 -12.66
CA TRP A 34 7.80 0.86 -11.59
C TRP A 34 7.25 0.51 -10.22
N ILE A 35 5.91 0.52 -10.07
CA ILE A 35 5.23 0.14 -8.83
C ILE A 35 5.58 -1.30 -8.45
N ARG A 36 5.66 -2.22 -9.42
CA ARG A 36 6.11 -3.61 -9.19
C ARG A 36 7.54 -3.67 -8.68
N ILE A 37 8.47 -2.98 -9.35
CA ILE A 37 9.87 -2.90 -8.94
C ILE A 37 9.98 -2.37 -7.50
N TRP A 38 9.23 -1.33 -7.15
CA TRP A 38 9.25 -0.76 -5.80
C TRP A 38 8.69 -1.72 -4.74
N ASP A 39 7.58 -2.43 -5.02
CA ASP A 39 7.04 -3.45 -4.11
C ASP A 39 8.03 -4.60 -3.89
N ASP A 40 8.76 -5.00 -4.93
CA ASP A 40 9.83 -5.99 -4.84
C ASP A 40 11.00 -5.50 -3.97
N TRP A 41 11.42 -4.25 -4.13
CA TRP A 41 12.41 -3.65 -3.23
C TRP A 41 11.96 -3.61 -1.77
N MET A 42 10.71 -3.24 -1.52
CA MET A 42 10.12 -3.26 -0.17
C MET A 42 10.09 -4.68 0.42
N SER A 43 9.89 -5.68 -0.43
CA SER A 43 9.77 -7.08 -0.03
C SER A 43 11.08 -7.88 -0.12
N ALA A 44 12.19 -7.21 -0.45
CA ALA A 44 13.49 -7.84 -0.72
C ALA A 44 13.43 -8.99 -1.75
N ARG A 45 12.70 -8.76 -2.85
CA ARG A 45 12.57 -9.69 -4.00
C ARG A 45 13.18 -9.08 -5.26
N GLY A 46 13.39 -9.92 -6.28
CA GLY A 46 13.85 -9.51 -7.60
C GLY A 46 15.34 -9.79 -7.81
N GLU A 47 15.86 -9.54 -9.00
CA GLU A 47 17.19 -10.04 -9.45
C GLU A 47 18.37 -9.63 -8.55
N PHE A 48 18.25 -8.50 -7.84
CA PHE A 48 19.26 -8.10 -6.86
C PHE A 48 19.30 -9.05 -5.64
N TYR A 49 18.15 -9.56 -5.22
CA TYR A 49 18.02 -10.46 -4.08
C TYR A 49 18.07 -11.93 -4.52
N ASP A 50 17.45 -12.27 -5.63
CA ASP A 50 17.30 -13.62 -6.15
C ASP A 50 18.15 -13.79 -7.43
N TYR A 51 19.28 -14.50 -7.33
CA TYR A 51 20.20 -14.68 -8.45
C TYR A 51 20.78 -16.09 -8.48
N ARG A 52 21.41 -16.45 -9.60
CA ARG A 52 22.16 -17.70 -9.74
C ARG A 52 23.64 -17.42 -9.61
N ASP A 53 24.31 -18.23 -8.80
CA ASP A 53 25.75 -18.13 -8.57
C ASP A 53 26.42 -19.47 -8.90
N LYS A 54 27.72 -19.42 -9.19
CA LYS A 54 28.51 -20.58 -9.61
C LYS A 54 29.67 -20.79 -8.66
N ASP A 55 29.78 -21.98 -8.09
CA ASP A 55 30.90 -22.32 -7.21
C ASP A 55 32.21 -22.53 -8.00
N GLY A 56 33.33 -22.69 -7.27
CA GLY A 56 34.64 -22.96 -7.88
C GLY A 56 34.75 -24.29 -8.63
N MET A 57 33.78 -25.21 -8.46
CA MET A 57 33.70 -26.49 -9.19
C MET A 57 32.71 -26.42 -10.37
N GLY A 58 32.09 -25.26 -10.58
CA GLY A 58 31.21 -24.96 -11.69
C GLY A 58 29.74 -25.35 -11.51
N ARG A 59 29.29 -25.68 -10.30
CA ARG A 59 27.87 -25.94 -10.01
C ARG A 59 27.12 -24.63 -9.88
N VAL A 60 25.95 -24.56 -10.51
CA VAL A 60 25.06 -23.38 -10.44
C VAL A 60 23.99 -23.61 -9.39
N TYR A 61 23.81 -22.66 -8.48
CA TYR A 61 22.79 -22.71 -7.44
C TYR A 61 22.00 -21.40 -7.38
N ALA A 62 20.75 -21.49 -6.93
CA ALA A 62 19.92 -20.32 -6.67
C ALA A 62 20.28 -19.74 -5.30
N VAL A 63 20.48 -18.43 -5.24
CA VAL A 63 20.84 -17.68 -4.05
C VAL A 63 19.76 -16.65 -3.76
N HIS A 64 19.33 -16.60 -2.50
CA HIS A 64 18.57 -15.49 -1.97
C HIS A 64 19.47 -14.66 -1.04
N ARG A 65 19.74 -13.41 -1.40
CA ARG A 65 20.55 -12.46 -0.64
C ARG A 65 19.81 -12.07 0.63
N ARG A 66 20.42 -12.36 1.78
CA ARG A 66 19.89 -11.91 3.07
C ARG A 66 19.80 -10.39 3.11
N SER A 67 18.64 -9.90 3.51
CA SER A 67 18.33 -8.47 3.55
C SER A 67 17.72 -8.09 4.89
N ILE A 68 18.06 -6.89 5.37
CA ILE A 68 17.36 -6.25 6.49
C ILE A 68 16.13 -5.45 6.03
N HIS A 69 15.79 -5.52 4.74
CA HIS A 69 14.70 -4.79 4.08
C HIS A 69 14.85 -3.26 4.17
N PRO A 70 15.96 -2.69 3.66
CA PRO A 70 16.26 -1.26 3.82
C PRO A 70 15.18 -0.34 3.23
N ALA A 71 14.63 -0.66 2.06
CA ALA A 71 13.56 0.11 1.43
C ALA A 71 12.30 0.15 2.33
N MET A 72 11.87 -0.99 2.85
CA MET A 72 10.75 -1.07 3.80
C MET A 72 11.05 -0.31 5.10
N ARG A 73 12.27 -0.39 5.63
CA ARG A 73 12.65 0.32 6.86
C ARG A 73 12.51 1.83 6.69
N VAL A 74 13.05 2.40 5.60
CA VAL A 74 12.91 3.84 5.32
C VAL A 74 11.44 4.23 5.23
N CYS A 75 10.60 3.45 4.55
CA CYS A 75 9.17 3.73 4.46
C CYS A 75 8.46 3.66 5.83
N LYS A 76 8.86 2.72 6.69
CA LYS A 76 8.34 2.60 8.06
C LYS A 76 8.73 3.78 8.95
N GLU A 77 9.95 4.29 8.83
CA GLU A 77 10.38 5.50 9.55
C GLU A 77 9.56 6.72 9.11
N TRP A 78 9.30 6.88 7.81
CA TRP A 78 8.41 7.95 7.35
C TRP A 78 6.99 7.79 7.89
N GLY A 79 6.46 6.57 7.91
CA GLY A 79 5.16 6.27 8.51
C GLY A 79 5.09 6.62 10.00
N SER A 80 6.11 6.25 10.78
CA SER A 80 6.17 6.55 12.22
C SER A 80 6.36 8.03 12.52
N LEU A 81 7.03 8.79 11.64
CA LEU A 81 7.19 10.24 11.81
C LEU A 81 5.91 11.01 11.47
N LEU A 82 5.20 10.62 10.41
CA LEU A 82 4.03 11.37 9.93
C LEU A 82 2.74 11.03 10.66
N LEU A 83 2.58 9.77 11.08
CA LEU A 83 1.36 9.30 11.73
C LEU A 83 1.70 8.44 12.95
N ASN A 84 2.02 9.11 14.06
CA ASN A 84 2.26 8.49 15.35
C ASN A 84 1.04 8.60 16.28
N GLU A 85 1.21 8.12 17.52
CA GLU A 85 0.23 8.17 18.60
C GLU A 85 -0.09 9.58 19.12
N GLU A 86 0.70 10.58 18.74
CA GLU A 86 0.51 11.98 19.14
C GLU A 86 -0.32 12.77 18.13
N VAL A 87 -0.55 12.25 16.91
CA VAL A 87 -1.38 12.90 15.90
C VAL A 87 -2.83 12.95 16.37
N LYS A 88 -3.40 14.15 16.38
CA LYS A 88 -4.78 14.42 16.78
C LYS A 88 -5.53 15.11 15.66
N VAL A 89 -6.81 14.77 15.56
CA VAL A 89 -7.77 15.51 14.72
C VAL A 89 -8.64 16.33 15.66
N ASP A 90 -8.63 17.64 15.45
CA ASP A 90 -9.43 18.57 16.21
C ASP A 90 -10.36 19.36 15.28
N CYS A 91 -11.54 19.68 15.78
CA CYS A 91 -12.61 20.39 15.08
C CYS A 91 -13.07 21.55 15.97
N GLU A 92 -13.62 22.60 15.36
CA GLU A 92 -14.14 23.75 16.13
C GLU A 92 -15.26 23.34 17.12
N ASP A 93 -16.04 22.30 16.79
CA ASP A 93 -17.04 21.71 17.69
C ASP A 93 -16.47 20.51 18.44
N GLN A 94 -16.40 20.62 19.78
CA GLN A 94 -15.95 19.56 20.67
C GLN A 94 -16.72 18.25 20.48
N ARG A 95 -18.02 18.30 20.16
CA ARG A 95 -18.82 17.09 19.93
C ARG A 95 -18.34 16.34 18.69
N ALA A 96 -17.91 17.06 17.65
CA ALA A 96 -17.35 16.46 16.46
C ALA A 96 -15.98 15.84 16.75
N THR A 97 -15.11 16.55 17.50
CA THR A 97 -13.82 16.02 17.95
C THR A 97 -14.00 14.72 18.74
N ASP A 98 -14.90 14.70 19.73
CA ASP A 98 -15.16 13.51 20.56
C ASP A 98 -15.70 12.33 19.73
N TRP A 99 -16.58 12.62 18.77
CA TRP A 99 -17.12 11.60 17.87
C TRP A 99 -16.04 11.01 16.95
N ILE A 100 -15.18 11.84 16.35
CA ILE A 100 -14.08 11.39 15.48
C ILE A 100 -13.09 10.53 16.28
N ASN A 101 -12.72 10.96 17.48
CA ASN A 101 -11.81 10.20 18.35
C ASN A 101 -12.39 8.85 18.75
N SER A 102 -13.69 8.81 19.08
CA SER A 102 -14.40 7.56 19.35
C SER A 102 -14.43 6.66 18.11
N PHE A 103 -14.69 7.24 16.93
CA PHE A 103 -14.69 6.53 15.66
C PHE A 103 -13.32 5.90 15.36
N PHE A 104 -12.24 6.66 15.40
CA PHE A 104 -10.89 6.17 15.16
C PHE A 104 -10.47 5.05 16.12
N SER A 105 -10.83 5.19 17.39
CA SER A 105 -10.57 4.19 18.42
C SER A 105 -11.35 2.90 18.12
N SER A 106 -12.64 3.02 17.78
CA SER A 106 -13.51 1.87 17.48
C SER A 106 -13.10 1.10 16.21
N THR A 107 -12.45 1.76 15.26
CA THR A 107 -12.01 1.16 13.99
C THR A 107 -10.53 0.80 13.95
N ASN A 108 -9.76 1.06 15.01
CA ASN A 108 -8.30 0.95 15.01
C ASN A 108 -7.67 1.71 13.81
N PHE A 109 -8.20 2.90 13.53
CA PHE A 109 -7.87 3.64 12.30
C PHE A 109 -6.39 4.02 12.27
N MET A 110 -5.86 4.64 13.34
CA MET A 110 -4.50 5.19 13.35
C MET A 110 -3.44 4.15 12.98
N ASN A 111 -3.53 2.95 13.56
CA ASN A 111 -2.61 1.84 13.25
C ASN A 111 -2.70 1.41 11.77
N SER A 112 -3.92 1.30 11.23
CA SER A 112 -4.15 0.90 9.84
C SER A 112 -3.76 2.01 8.84
N ALA A 113 -3.95 3.26 9.24
CA ALA A 113 -3.59 4.44 8.47
C ALA A 113 -2.07 4.57 8.33
N GLN A 114 -1.31 4.31 9.40
CA GLN A 114 0.15 4.34 9.34
C GLN A 114 0.67 3.35 8.29
N ALA A 115 0.13 2.13 8.25
CA ALA A 115 0.49 1.14 7.23
C ALA A 115 0.22 1.65 5.81
N THR A 116 -0.83 2.45 5.60
CA THR A 116 -1.12 3.07 4.29
C THR A 116 -0.11 4.13 3.93
N VAL A 117 0.32 4.96 4.90
CA VAL A 117 1.40 5.93 4.69
C VAL A 117 2.68 5.22 4.29
N VAL A 118 3.06 4.14 4.98
CA VAL A 118 4.23 3.32 4.62
C VAL A 118 4.15 2.82 3.16
N ARG A 119 2.97 2.33 2.73
CA ARG A 119 2.75 1.88 1.35
C ARG A 119 2.78 3.05 0.36
N ALA A 120 2.25 4.21 0.73
CA ALA A 120 2.28 5.41 -0.12
C ALA A 120 3.72 5.89 -0.38
N PHE A 121 4.58 5.90 0.65
CA PHE A 121 6.00 6.22 0.49
C PHE A 121 6.75 5.19 -0.36
N GLY A 122 6.42 3.91 -0.19
CA GLY A 122 7.08 2.84 -0.91
C GLY A 122 6.65 2.70 -2.37
N LEU A 123 5.38 2.98 -2.68
CA LEU A 123 4.78 2.75 -4.00
C LEU A 123 4.43 4.04 -4.76
N GLY A 124 4.65 5.20 -4.15
CA GLY A 124 4.39 6.52 -4.72
C GLY A 124 2.96 7.03 -4.58
N THR A 125 1.97 6.18 -4.29
CA THR A 125 0.58 6.59 -4.07
C THR A 125 -0.10 5.72 -3.02
N GLY A 126 -0.91 6.35 -2.18
CA GLY A 126 -1.84 5.69 -1.28
C GLY A 126 -3.01 6.60 -0.95
N ALA A 127 -4.15 6.02 -0.63
CA ALA A 127 -5.38 6.76 -0.39
C ALA A 127 -6.23 6.11 0.71
N TRP A 128 -7.01 6.95 1.38
CA TRP A 128 -8.12 6.54 2.22
C TRP A 128 -9.44 6.94 1.57
N ALA A 129 -10.43 6.06 1.59
CA ALA A 129 -11.78 6.39 1.15
C ALA A 129 -12.81 5.98 2.21
N LEU A 130 -13.80 6.84 2.41
CA LEU A 130 -14.95 6.52 3.25
C LEU A 130 -15.85 5.52 2.50
N TRP A 131 -16.29 4.50 3.22
CA TRP A 131 -17.27 3.54 2.76
C TRP A 131 -18.41 3.47 3.77
N ILE A 132 -19.63 3.64 3.27
CA ILE A 132 -20.84 3.69 4.10
C ILE A 132 -21.66 2.43 3.84
N ASP A 133 -21.84 1.60 4.86
CA ASP A 133 -22.81 0.52 4.86
C ASP A 133 -24.18 1.07 5.26
N LEU A 134 -25.06 1.28 4.29
CA LEU A 134 -26.41 1.82 4.55
C LEU A 134 -27.29 0.83 5.33
N GLY A 135 -27.10 -0.48 5.13
CA GLY A 135 -27.88 -1.50 5.83
C GLY A 135 -27.50 -1.60 7.30
N LYS A 136 -26.20 -1.55 7.60
CA LYS A 136 -25.69 -1.58 8.98
C LYS A 136 -25.57 -0.20 9.62
N ARG A 137 -25.80 0.89 8.86
CA ARG A 137 -25.57 2.28 9.25
C ARG A 137 -24.17 2.49 9.84
N LYS A 138 -23.16 1.93 9.18
CA LYS A 138 -21.76 1.99 9.63
C LYS A 138 -20.90 2.68 8.59
N VAL A 139 -20.08 3.63 9.06
CA VAL A 139 -18.99 4.19 8.27
C VAL A 139 -17.74 3.34 8.50
N ARG A 140 -16.97 3.11 7.43
CA ARG A 140 -15.65 2.47 7.47
C ARG A 140 -14.67 3.29 6.65
N ILE A 141 -13.39 3.14 6.95
CA ILE A 141 -12.31 3.69 6.13
C ILE A 141 -11.67 2.53 5.38
N ARG A 142 -11.58 2.65 4.06
CA ARG A 142 -10.84 1.73 3.20
C ARG A 142 -9.49 2.33 2.86
N HIS A 143 -8.50 1.46 2.74
CA HIS A 143 -7.11 1.81 2.55
C HIS A 143 -6.68 1.26 1.19
N TYR A 144 -6.04 2.10 0.39
CA TYR A 144 -5.63 1.78 -0.97
C TYR A 144 -4.15 2.13 -1.14
N ASP A 145 -3.41 1.27 -1.82
CA ASP A 145 -2.08 1.59 -2.32
C ASP A 145 -2.12 1.81 -3.85
N ALA A 146 -0.97 2.16 -4.43
CA ALA A 146 -0.85 2.49 -5.85
C ALA A 146 -1.39 1.42 -6.81
N ARG A 147 -1.48 0.14 -6.39
CA ARG A 147 -1.98 -0.96 -7.23
C ARG A 147 -3.51 -0.95 -7.36
N MET A 148 -4.19 -0.22 -6.48
CA MET A 148 -5.65 -0.16 -6.37
C MET A 148 -6.23 1.22 -6.74
N VAL A 149 -5.39 2.15 -7.23
CA VAL A 149 -5.78 3.54 -7.52
C VAL A 149 -5.43 3.88 -8.96
N ILE A 150 -6.40 4.42 -9.71
CA ILE A 150 -6.18 5.02 -11.02
C ILE A 150 -6.54 6.50 -10.91
N PRO A 151 -5.55 7.40 -10.95
CA PRO A 151 -5.82 8.83 -11.13
C PRO A 151 -6.41 9.05 -12.52
N LEU A 152 -7.57 9.70 -12.59
CA LEU A 152 -8.18 10.15 -13.84
C LEU A 152 -7.87 11.64 -13.99
N SER A 153 -7.40 12.05 -15.17
CA SER A 153 -7.14 13.45 -15.55
C SER A 153 -7.97 13.85 -16.76
#